data_AF-A0A9X1IJS3-F1
#
_entry.id   AF-A0A9X1IJS3-F1
#
_cell.length_a   1.000
_cell.length_b   1.000
_cell.length_c   1.000
_cell.angle_alpha   90.00
_cell.angle_beta   90.00
_cell.angle_gamma   90.00
#
_symmetry.space_group_name_H-M   'P 1'
#
loop_
_entity.id
_entity.type
_entity.pdbx_description
1 polymer ?
#
loop_
_entity_poly.entity_id
_entity_poly.type
_entity_poly.pdbx_seq_one_letter_code
_entity_poly.pdbx_strand_id
1 'polypeptide(L)'
;MLAGEIAGQHDAEADDHSVFGYLEKLLGPRKPKLSSTEREELVLAFRQAAVRLGLTVQRQRRPDDRQWRVNELVLQGGARRGHAHALADAFQRTERAIGLPDPSDTADCVRFCRAAAERVLNTPRLKMILENDQTGWHAALYARLRRGDPLGESRIGPALAAELEAYATRPVSATRRRPELVLRGLDLCLHVPPGEPVAIDDGDRELVMHGGDLVIRTPWPPAIRWRSGETSWRAVGDWLGAPDICAAFGAESGRFLGTAAPGERLEISPGSIVLVSRRGFDVDGEPADAILGGVRIAWVSVEQCEASLSFPGAPSAIIAPRPERRISLGPYVARDAEGVVLLGASTVATVNVPGEAGARLVAQLWLRHPALPPTGMRVEATLDDDGLAQIPVGKLLPQSGPAGRLQAVLTLPGEERALVAASAWYWPGLERFDGCRFHGPAPANLLETACRGIHRSPEGIAIAGDGDRPEVLIALGTGTLRFTAPGVYVALERPGLPPESAAPLPAGTTITLGGNLAWTLKVTCDNPNAVLEVGRQADTQAFARTSVRRISFGSLLGVLDEGDGEC
;
A
#
# COMPACT_ATOMS: atom_id res chain seq x y z
N MET A 1 32.83 26.22 8.56
CA MET A 1 32.30 24.88 8.90
C MET A 1 32.07 24.02 7.66
N LEU A 2 31.20 24.39 6.70
CA LEU A 2 30.97 23.61 5.46
C LEU A 2 32.24 23.29 4.63
N ALA A 3 33.17 24.24 4.48
CA ALA A 3 34.44 23.97 3.79
C ALA A 3 35.37 23.02 4.58
N GLY A 4 35.23 22.94 5.91
CA GLY A 4 35.99 22.05 6.78
C GLY A 4 35.44 20.62 6.80
N GLU A 5 34.14 20.43 6.62
CA GLU A 5 33.54 19.10 6.43
C GLU A 5 33.78 18.55 5.01
N ILE A 6 33.93 19.43 4.02
CA ILE A 6 34.31 19.05 2.64
C ILE A 6 35.82 18.77 2.57
N ALA A 7 36.66 19.54 3.26
CA ALA A 7 38.13 19.36 3.27
C ALA A 7 38.62 18.30 4.28
N GLY A 8 37.84 17.99 5.32
CA GLY A 8 38.15 16.94 6.29
C GLY A 8 37.85 15.51 5.81
N GLN A 9 37.35 15.35 4.59
CA GLN A 9 37.11 14.06 3.92
C GLN A 9 38.20 13.78 2.86
N HIS A 10 39.40 14.29 3.06
CA HIS A 10 40.57 14.07 2.19
C HIS A 10 41.27 12.72 2.44
N ASP A 11 40.52 11.64 2.70
CA ASP A 11 41.05 10.29 2.46
C ASP A 11 40.92 10.01 0.95
N ALA A 12 41.89 10.58 0.24
CA ALA A 12 41.91 10.82 -1.19
C ALA A 12 42.33 9.61 -2.05
N GLU A 13 41.86 8.40 -1.73
CA GLU A 13 42.03 7.24 -2.64
C GLU A 13 40.75 6.44 -2.93
N ALA A 14 39.57 6.86 -2.46
CA ALA A 14 38.32 6.11 -2.70
C ALA A 14 37.07 6.98 -2.95
N ASP A 15 37.21 8.13 -3.63
CA ASP A 15 36.09 9.06 -3.82
C ASP A 15 35.15 8.63 -4.99
N ASP A 16 34.12 7.87 -4.64
CA ASP A 16 33.26 7.11 -5.57
C ASP A 16 32.21 7.93 -6.36
N HIS A 17 32.07 9.23 -6.09
CA HIS A 17 31.07 10.09 -6.74
C HIS A 17 31.67 11.41 -7.24
N SER A 18 31.73 11.55 -8.57
CA SER A 18 32.20 12.75 -9.28
C SER A 18 31.43 14.02 -8.92
N VAL A 19 30.25 13.90 -8.30
CA VAL A 19 29.42 15.02 -7.83
C VAL A 19 30.13 15.92 -6.82
N PHE A 20 31.07 15.40 -6.01
CA PHE A 20 31.80 16.20 -5.02
C PHE A 20 32.73 17.23 -5.65
N GLY A 21 33.31 16.93 -6.82
CA GLY A 21 34.08 17.90 -7.58
C GLY A 21 33.23 19.06 -8.11
N TYR A 22 31.96 18.82 -8.42
CA TYR A 22 31.02 19.88 -8.81
C TYR A 22 30.51 20.68 -7.60
N LEU A 23 30.26 20.02 -6.47
CA LEU A 23 29.94 20.68 -5.19
C LEU A 23 31.06 21.62 -4.75
N GLU A 24 32.32 21.20 -4.88
CA GLU A 24 33.48 22.03 -4.56
C GLU A 24 33.61 23.24 -5.51
N LYS A 25 33.28 23.08 -6.80
CA LYS A 25 33.25 24.21 -7.75
C LYS A 25 32.09 25.19 -7.47
N LEU A 26 30.93 24.68 -7.06
CA LEU A 26 29.73 25.47 -6.78
C LEU A 26 29.82 26.21 -5.43
N LEU A 27 30.36 25.55 -4.41
CA LEU A 27 30.28 25.99 -3.00
C LEU A 27 31.65 26.27 -2.38
N GLY A 28 32.73 25.80 -3.00
CA GLY A 28 34.09 25.95 -2.49
C GLY A 28 34.69 27.34 -2.72
N PRO A 29 35.87 27.60 -2.12
CA PRO A 29 36.54 28.90 -2.18
C PRO A 29 37.31 29.16 -3.49
N ARG A 30 37.32 28.21 -4.46
CA ARG A 30 38.09 28.30 -5.70
C ARG A 30 37.59 29.47 -6.59
N LYS A 31 38.53 30.18 -7.21
CA LYS A 31 38.24 31.31 -8.11
C LYS A 31 37.85 30.81 -9.52
N PRO A 32 36.95 31.50 -10.24
CA PRO A 32 36.24 32.72 -9.83
C PRO A 32 35.15 32.43 -8.78
N LYS A 33 35.06 33.29 -7.76
CA LYS A 33 34.05 33.16 -6.71
C LYS A 33 32.70 33.63 -7.27
N LEU A 34 31.81 32.69 -7.56
CA LEU A 34 30.41 33.01 -7.85
C LEU A 34 29.80 33.82 -6.69
N SER A 35 29.09 34.89 -7.01
CA SER A 35 28.25 35.65 -6.08
C SER A 35 27.10 34.79 -5.52
N SER A 36 26.47 35.23 -4.44
CA SER A 36 25.33 34.52 -3.85
C SER A 36 24.16 34.35 -4.84
N THR A 37 23.92 35.36 -5.67
CA THR A 37 22.88 35.38 -6.71
C THR A 37 23.19 34.39 -7.83
N GLU A 38 24.40 34.41 -8.39
CA GLU A 38 24.81 33.46 -9.45
C GLU A 38 24.74 32.00 -8.97
N ARG A 39 25.07 31.74 -7.69
CA ARG A 39 24.93 30.40 -7.10
C ARG A 39 23.47 29.96 -7.00
N GLU A 40 22.58 30.89 -6.69
CA GLU A 40 21.16 30.61 -6.59
C GLU A 40 20.55 30.35 -7.95
N GLU A 41 20.86 31.18 -8.95
CA GLU A 41 20.48 30.96 -10.35
C GLU A 41 20.96 29.60 -10.87
N LEU A 42 22.21 29.24 -10.59
CA LEU A 42 22.77 27.96 -11.02
C LEU A 42 22.10 26.76 -10.35
N VAL A 43 21.79 26.84 -9.04
CA VAL A 43 21.07 25.77 -8.33
C VAL A 43 19.63 25.66 -8.81
N LEU A 44 18.96 26.79 -9.09
CA LEU A 44 17.61 26.80 -9.65
C LEU A 44 17.60 26.21 -11.07
N ALA A 45 18.57 26.56 -11.91
CA ALA A 45 18.73 25.98 -13.24
C ALA A 45 19.02 24.47 -13.17
N PHE A 46 19.90 24.04 -12.26
CA PHE A 46 20.17 22.63 -12.01
C PHE A 46 18.92 21.88 -11.57
N ARG A 47 18.15 22.44 -10.64
CA ARG A 47 16.89 21.86 -10.19
C ARG A 47 15.88 21.76 -11.32
N GLN A 48 15.73 22.81 -12.13
CA GLN A 48 14.86 22.78 -13.31
C GLN A 48 15.27 21.68 -14.30
N ALA A 49 16.58 21.50 -14.53
CA ALA A 49 17.09 20.40 -15.35
C ALA A 49 16.79 19.04 -14.71
N ALA A 50 17.01 18.89 -13.40
CA ALA A 50 16.69 17.68 -12.65
C ALA A 50 15.21 17.33 -12.75
N VAL A 51 14.31 18.30 -12.55
CA VAL A 51 12.85 18.11 -12.71
C VAL A 51 12.49 17.69 -14.14
N ARG A 52 13.01 18.39 -15.15
CA ARG A 52 12.77 18.07 -16.58
C ARG A 52 13.23 16.65 -16.94
N LEU A 53 14.33 16.20 -16.35
CA LEU A 53 14.88 14.86 -16.54
C LEU A 53 14.23 13.80 -15.65
N GLY A 54 13.22 14.16 -14.84
CA GLY A 54 12.60 13.23 -13.91
C GLY A 54 13.57 12.71 -12.84
N LEU A 55 14.48 13.55 -12.37
CA LEU A 55 15.33 13.25 -11.24
C LEU A 55 14.63 13.63 -9.93
N THR A 56 15.08 13.02 -8.84
CA THR A 56 14.62 13.32 -7.49
C THR A 56 15.06 14.73 -7.09
N VAL A 57 14.20 15.57 -6.52
CA VAL A 57 14.58 16.88 -5.95
C VAL A 57 14.06 17.00 -4.52
N GLN A 58 14.64 17.89 -3.70
CA GLN A 58 14.11 18.13 -2.36
C GLN A 58 12.71 18.74 -2.44
N ARG A 59 11.76 18.17 -1.70
CA ARG A 59 10.37 18.64 -1.71
C ARG A 59 10.19 20.00 -1.04
N GLN A 60 10.75 20.18 0.15
CA GLN A 60 10.64 21.44 0.88
C GLN A 60 11.90 22.28 0.69
N ARG A 61 11.74 23.45 0.07
CA ARG A 61 12.74 24.51 0.14
C ARG A 61 12.49 25.27 1.42
N ARG A 62 13.44 25.27 2.34
CA ARG A 62 13.49 26.28 3.39
C ARG A 62 14.43 27.37 2.86
N PRO A 63 13.90 28.51 2.37
CA PRO A 63 14.73 29.53 1.71
C PRO A 63 15.89 29.99 2.61
N ASP A 64 15.66 29.98 3.91
CA ASP A 64 16.63 30.37 4.95
C ASP A 64 17.71 29.31 5.21
N ASP A 65 17.51 28.06 4.79
CA ASP A 65 18.43 26.96 5.02
C ASP A 65 19.37 26.73 3.83
N ARG A 66 20.55 27.34 3.84
CA ARG A 66 21.56 27.16 2.77
C ARG A 66 21.96 25.70 2.52
N GLN A 67 21.63 24.75 3.41
CA GLN A 67 21.90 23.33 3.21
C GLN A 67 21.04 22.70 2.09
N TRP A 68 19.88 23.28 1.75
CA TRP A 68 19.03 22.72 0.70
C TRP A 68 19.77 22.59 -0.65
N ARG A 69 20.66 23.55 -0.95
CA ARG A 69 21.48 23.57 -2.17
C ARG A 69 22.45 22.38 -2.27
N VAL A 70 23.04 22.00 -1.13
CA VAL A 70 23.93 20.83 -1.04
C VAL A 70 23.12 19.56 -1.17
N ASN A 71 21.98 19.52 -0.48
CA ASN A 71 21.14 18.33 -0.42
C ASN A 71 20.61 17.95 -1.80
N GLU A 72 20.25 18.90 -2.67
CA GLU A 72 19.86 18.63 -4.06
C GLU A 72 20.89 17.82 -4.86
N LEU A 73 22.16 18.20 -4.72
CA LEU A 73 23.27 17.54 -5.40
C LEU A 73 23.56 16.17 -4.77
N VAL A 74 23.44 16.06 -3.44
CA VAL A 74 23.57 14.79 -2.72
C VAL A 74 22.47 13.81 -3.14
N LEU A 75 21.24 14.28 -3.36
CA LEU A 75 20.14 13.45 -3.85
C LEU A 75 20.41 12.88 -5.24
N GLN A 76 21.12 13.61 -6.11
CA GLN A 76 21.54 13.08 -7.41
C GLN A 76 22.68 12.07 -7.29
N GLY A 77 23.56 12.25 -6.30
CA GLY A 77 24.63 11.30 -6.01
C GLY A 77 24.13 9.97 -5.46
N GLY A 78 23.00 9.97 -4.75
CA GLY A 78 22.43 8.78 -4.13
C GLY A 78 23.27 8.22 -2.98
N ALA A 79 22.99 6.97 -2.59
CA ALA A 79 23.75 6.30 -1.54
C ALA A 79 25.17 5.95 -2.01
N ARG A 80 26.18 6.25 -1.17
CA ARG A 80 27.58 5.92 -1.42
C ARG A 80 27.87 4.45 -1.10
N ARG A 81 28.95 3.87 -1.61
CA ARG A 81 29.37 2.50 -1.25
C ARG A 81 29.54 2.29 0.26
N GLY A 82 30.08 3.29 0.97
CA GLY A 82 30.19 3.25 2.44
C GLY A 82 28.85 3.18 3.18
N HIS A 83 27.73 3.48 2.52
CA HIS A 83 26.39 3.29 3.09
C HIS A 83 25.82 1.87 2.89
N ALA A 84 26.50 1.00 2.13
CA ALA A 84 25.96 -0.31 1.75
C ALA A 84 25.51 -1.15 2.96
N HIS A 85 26.32 -1.16 4.03
CA HIS A 85 25.99 -1.89 5.25
C HIS A 85 24.70 -1.39 5.93
N ALA A 86 24.61 -0.07 6.14
CA ALA A 86 23.44 0.56 6.77
C ALA A 86 22.19 0.44 5.90
N LEU A 87 22.36 0.52 4.57
CA LEU A 87 21.29 0.34 3.59
C LEU A 87 20.78 -1.11 3.58
N ALA A 88 21.67 -2.10 3.55
CA ALA A 88 21.33 -3.51 3.62
C ALA A 88 20.54 -3.85 4.88
N ASP A 89 21.01 -3.36 6.05
CA ASP A 89 20.34 -3.60 7.32
C ASP A 89 18.95 -2.95 7.37
N ALA A 90 18.81 -1.70 6.91
CA ALA A 90 17.53 -1.02 6.85
C ALA A 90 16.55 -1.72 5.90
N PHE A 91 17.00 -2.15 4.72
CA PHE A 91 16.18 -2.85 3.74
C PHE A 91 15.77 -4.25 4.20
N GLN A 92 16.64 -5.03 4.82
CA GLN A 92 16.25 -6.32 5.39
C GLN A 92 15.22 -6.17 6.52
N ARG A 93 15.38 -5.15 7.39
CA ARG A 93 14.39 -4.83 8.43
C ARG A 93 13.05 -4.38 7.83
N THR A 94 13.08 -3.78 6.65
CA THR A 94 11.88 -3.36 5.92
C THR A 94 11.21 -4.54 5.23
N GLU A 95 11.97 -5.38 4.52
CA GLU A 95 11.48 -6.62 3.87
C GLU A 95 10.77 -7.53 4.87
N ARG A 96 11.33 -7.69 6.08
CA ARG A 96 10.68 -8.49 7.13
C ARG A 96 9.37 -7.90 7.65
N ALA A 97 9.21 -6.59 7.58
CA ALA A 97 8.02 -5.91 8.08
C ALA A 97 6.93 -5.83 7.02
N ILE A 98 7.29 -5.51 5.78
CA ILE A 98 6.32 -5.18 4.73
C ILE A 98 6.41 -6.03 3.46
N GLY A 99 7.30 -7.01 3.42
CA GLY A 99 7.58 -7.81 2.24
C GLY A 99 8.56 -7.14 1.29
N LEU A 100 9.01 -7.89 0.28
CA LEU A 100 9.86 -7.37 -0.79
C LEU A 100 9.00 -6.57 -1.78
N PRO A 101 9.41 -5.36 -2.19
CA PRO A 101 8.62 -4.58 -3.13
C PRO A 101 8.74 -5.18 -4.54
N ASP A 102 7.78 -4.85 -5.41
CA ASP A 102 7.92 -5.13 -6.83
C ASP A 102 8.84 -4.09 -7.53
N PRO A 103 9.99 -4.49 -8.09
CA PRO A 103 10.92 -3.58 -8.77
C PRO A 103 10.36 -2.98 -10.06
N SER A 104 9.19 -3.43 -10.53
CA SER A 104 8.47 -2.85 -11.67
C SER A 104 7.37 -1.86 -11.25
N ASP A 105 7.18 -1.65 -9.94
CA ASP A 105 6.22 -0.70 -9.38
C ASP A 105 6.95 0.40 -8.60
N THR A 106 6.92 1.61 -9.12
CA THR A 106 7.56 2.77 -8.48
C THR A 106 6.88 3.13 -7.17
N ALA A 107 5.56 3.06 -7.05
CA ALA A 107 4.85 3.43 -5.84
C ALA A 107 5.19 2.48 -4.69
N ASP A 108 5.25 1.17 -4.98
CA ASP A 108 5.66 0.15 -4.01
C ASP A 108 7.13 0.34 -3.57
N CYS A 109 8.03 0.58 -4.52
CA CYS A 109 9.44 0.83 -4.23
C CYS A 109 9.66 2.12 -3.41
N VAL A 110 8.95 3.21 -3.74
CA VAL A 110 9.02 4.48 -2.98
C VAL A 110 8.49 4.28 -1.56
N ARG A 111 7.39 3.55 -1.39
CA ARG A 111 6.84 3.17 -0.09
C ARG A 111 7.88 2.39 0.72
N PHE A 112 8.55 1.43 0.10
CA PHE A 112 9.60 0.65 0.75
C PHE A 112 10.79 1.52 1.17
N CYS A 113 11.29 2.42 0.30
CA CYS A 113 12.37 3.35 0.65
C CYS A 113 12.03 4.20 1.88
N ARG A 114 10.80 4.70 1.99
CA ARG A 114 10.37 5.50 3.17
C ARG A 114 10.32 4.68 4.44
N ALA A 115 9.73 3.48 4.36
CA ALA A 115 9.71 2.57 5.51
C ALA A 115 11.15 2.22 5.95
N ALA A 116 12.07 2.07 5.00
CA ALA A 116 13.49 1.86 5.28
C ALA A 116 14.16 3.09 5.89
N ALA A 117 13.81 4.30 5.46
CA ALA A 117 14.38 5.54 5.99
C ALA A 117 14.16 5.68 7.51
N GLU A 118 12.97 5.29 8.00
CA GLU A 118 12.67 5.25 9.44
C GLU A 118 13.48 4.21 10.22
N ARG A 119 14.09 3.26 9.50
CA ARG A 119 14.92 2.19 10.07
C ARG A 119 16.42 2.53 9.99
N VAL A 120 16.83 3.56 9.26
CA VAL A 120 18.24 3.99 9.20
C VAL A 120 18.67 4.55 10.56
N LEU A 121 19.78 4.04 11.11
CA LEU A 121 20.37 4.49 12.37
C LEU A 121 21.69 5.21 12.10
N ASN A 122 21.94 6.33 12.79
CA ASN A 122 23.21 7.06 12.79
C ASN A 122 23.76 7.46 11.40
N THR A 123 22.90 7.57 10.37
CA THR A 123 23.31 8.03 9.03
C THR A 123 22.28 9.02 8.45
N PRO A 124 22.24 10.29 8.93
CA PRO A 124 21.23 11.27 8.54
C PRO A 124 21.15 11.50 7.01
N ARG A 125 22.30 11.47 6.32
CA ARG A 125 22.36 11.60 4.85
C ARG A 125 21.66 10.44 4.14
N LEU A 126 21.86 9.20 4.59
CA LEU A 126 21.18 8.04 4.00
C LEU A 126 19.68 8.10 4.26
N LYS A 127 19.27 8.47 5.48
CA LYS A 127 17.85 8.70 5.81
C LYS A 127 17.23 9.73 4.86
N MET A 128 17.87 10.89 4.70
CA MET A 128 17.43 11.93 3.76
C MET A 128 17.33 11.43 2.31
N ILE A 129 18.32 10.66 1.82
CA ILE A 129 18.29 10.09 0.46
C ILE A 129 17.08 9.18 0.28
N LEU A 130 16.81 8.28 1.22
CA LEU A 130 15.69 7.34 1.13
C LEU A 130 14.32 8.01 1.29
N GLU A 131 14.19 9.01 2.17
CA GLU A 131 12.96 9.81 2.34
C GLU A 131 12.56 10.54 1.05
N ASN A 132 13.57 11.01 0.32
CA ASN A 132 13.38 11.78 -0.90
C ASN A 132 13.45 10.91 -2.16
N ASP A 133 13.73 9.60 -2.07
CA ASP A 133 13.78 8.72 -3.26
C ASP A 133 12.39 8.62 -3.91
N GLN A 134 12.16 9.46 -4.93
CA GLN A 134 10.88 9.56 -5.65
C GLN A 134 10.76 8.53 -6.77
N THR A 135 11.86 7.89 -7.17
CA THR A 135 11.88 6.87 -8.23
C THR A 135 11.86 5.46 -7.65
N GLY A 136 12.09 5.31 -6.35
CA GLY A 136 12.18 4.01 -5.69
C GLY A 136 13.41 3.22 -6.11
N TRP A 137 14.44 3.89 -6.66
CA TRP A 137 15.56 3.23 -7.32
C TRP A 137 16.33 2.29 -6.38
N HIS A 138 16.57 2.70 -5.13
CA HIS A 138 17.31 1.87 -4.19
C HIS A 138 16.52 0.62 -3.79
N ALA A 139 15.20 0.74 -3.57
CA ALA A 139 14.32 -0.40 -3.28
C ALA A 139 14.19 -1.34 -4.48
N ALA A 140 14.08 -0.82 -5.70
CA ALA A 140 14.04 -1.63 -6.92
C ALA A 140 15.35 -2.39 -7.13
N LEU A 141 16.50 -1.75 -6.91
CA LEU A 141 17.82 -2.39 -6.94
C LEU A 141 17.92 -3.51 -5.90
N TYR A 142 17.47 -3.25 -4.67
CA TYR A 142 17.43 -4.26 -3.61
C TYR A 142 16.54 -5.45 -3.98
N ALA A 143 15.33 -5.20 -4.49
CA ALA A 143 14.40 -6.25 -4.90
C ALA A 143 14.97 -7.09 -6.04
N ARG A 144 15.63 -6.47 -7.03
CA ARG A 144 16.35 -7.18 -8.09
C ARG A 144 17.45 -8.08 -7.54
N LEU A 145 18.28 -7.56 -6.63
CA LEU A 145 19.32 -8.34 -5.97
C LEU A 145 18.75 -9.55 -5.21
N ARG A 146 17.66 -9.36 -4.48
CA ARG A 146 16.97 -10.44 -3.75
C ARG A 146 16.38 -11.51 -4.67
N ARG A 147 16.04 -11.15 -5.92
CA ARG A 147 15.50 -12.05 -6.96
C ARG A 147 16.58 -12.67 -7.85
N GLY A 148 17.84 -12.25 -7.71
CA GLY A 148 18.93 -12.70 -8.58
C GLY A 148 18.93 -12.04 -9.97
N ASP A 149 18.22 -10.92 -10.12
CA ASP A 149 18.16 -10.18 -11.37
C ASP A 149 19.49 -9.41 -11.63
N PRO A 150 19.84 -9.12 -12.89
CA PRO A 150 21.04 -8.36 -13.22
C PRO A 150 21.07 -7.00 -12.54
N LEU A 151 22.26 -6.55 -12.12
CA LEU A 151 22.47 -5.26 -11.42
C LEU A 151 22.34 -4.02 -12.32
N GLY A 152 22.53 -4.17 -13.63
CA GLY A 152 22.69 -3.04 -14.55
C GLY A 152 23.89 -2.15 -14.20
N GLU A 153 23.85 -0.90 -14.64
CA GLU A 153 24.90 0.11 -14.34
C GLU A 153 24.74 0.71 -12.93
N SER A 154 24.92 -0.10 -11.88
CA SER A 154 24.85 0.36 -10.48
C SER A 154 26.22 0.39 -9.81
N ARG A 155 26.63 1.57 -9.30
CA ARG A 155 27.90 1.73 -8.57
C ARG A 155 27.85 1.20 -7.13
N ILE A 156 26.67 1.24 -6.49
CA ILE A 156 26.46 0.70 -5.13
C ILE A 156 26.01 -0.76 -5.15
N GLY A 157 25.43 -1.23 -6.27
CA GLY A 157 24.90 -2.59 -6.42
C GLY A 157 25.85 -3.70 -5.96
N PRO A 158 27.13 -3.72 -6.40
CA PRO A 158 28.09 -4.74 -5.95
C PRO A 158 28.38 -4.70 -4.43
N ALA A 159 28.52 -3.49 -3.86
CA ALA A 159 28.75 -3.34 -2.42
C ALA A 159 27.52 -3.78 -1.61
N LEU A 160 26.32 -3.46 -2.08
CA LEU A 160 25.07 -3.91 -1.48
C LEU A 160 24.93 -5.43 -1.57
N ALA A 161 25.25 -6.05 -2.70
CA ALA A 161 25.23 -7.50 -2.88
C ALA A 161 26.15 -8.22 -1.88
N ALA A 162 27.40 -7.75 -1.74
CA ALA A 162 28.38 -8.30 -0.80
C ALA A 162 27.87 -8.25 0.65
N GLU A 163 27.24 -7.14 1.05
CA GLU A 163 26.62 -7.05 2.38
C GLU A 163 25.47 -8.06 2.55
N LEU A 164 24.61 -8.24 1.55
CA LEU A 164 23.51 -9.21 1.62
C LEU A 164 23.99 -10.66 1.72
N GLU A 165 25.05 -11.01 1.01
CA GLU A 165 25.71 -12.33 1.13
C GLU A 165 26.30 -12.51 2.54
N ALA A 166 26.99 -11.49 3.06
CA ALA A 166 27.53 -11.52 4.42
C ALA A 166 26.43 -11.60 5.49
N TYR A 167 25.24 -11.05 5.22
CA TYR A 167 24.09 -11.13 6.13
C TYR A 167 23.43 -12.51 6.14
N ALA A 168 23.42 -13.24 5.02
CA ALA A 168 22.82 -14.58 4.95
C ALA A 168 23.49 -15.58 5.90
N THR A 169 24.72 -15.31 6.32
CA THR A 169 25.51 -16.15 7.23
C THR A 169 25.43 -15.72 8.71
N ARG A 170 24.74 -14.61 9.04
CA ARG A 170 24.66 -14.08 10.41
C ARG A 170 23.37 -14.50 11.13
N PRO A 171 23.43 -14.88 12.42
CA PRO A 171 22.24 -15.12 13.22
C PRO A 171 21.40 -13.84 13.34
N VAL A 172 20.10 -13.96 13.12
CA VAL A 172 19.16 -12.83 13.14
C VAL A 172 18.98 -12.34 14.58
N SER A 173 19.43 -11.14 14.92
CA SER A 173 19.25 -10.61 16.28
C SER A 173 17.83 -10.05 16.54
N ALA A 174 17.38 -10.21 17.78
CA ALA A 174 16.11 -9.79 18.37
C ALA A 174 15.70 -8.33 18.09
N THR A 175 16.66 -7.41 18.07
CA THR A 175 16.43 -5.95 18.04
C THR A 175 15.87 -5.40 16.72
N ARG A 176 15.61 -6.29 15.74
CA ARG A 176 15.31 -5.96 14.35
C ARG A 176 13.82 -6.02 13.97
N ARG A 177 12.91 -6.34 14.90
CA ARG A 177 11.47 -6.53 14.62
C ARG A 177 10.65 -5.61 15.53
N ARG A 178 9.93 -4.64 14.95
CA ARG A 178 9.10 -3.65 15.67
C ARG A 178 7.61 -3.95 15.42
N PRO A 179 6.77 -4.06 16.45
CA PRO A 179 5.32 -4.12 16.29
C PRO A 179 4.77 -2.84 15.65
N GLU A 180 3.77 -2.97 14.80
CA GLU A 180 3.16 -1.87 14.02
C GLU A 180 1.67 -1.78 14.30
N LEU A 181 1.12 -0.55 14.34
CA LEU A 181 -0.33 -0.36 14.43
C LEU A 181 -0.98 -0.62 13.07
N VAL A 182 -2.04 -1.43 13.09
CA VAL A 182 -2.87 -1.72 11.93
C VAL A 182 -4.34 -1.67 12.32
N LEU A 183 -5.20 -1.23 11.41
CA LEU A 183 -6.65 -1.24 11.52
C LEU A 183 -7.18 -2.42 10.70
N ARG A 184 -7.89 -3.35 11.35
CA ARG A 184 -8.51 -4.52 10.73
C ARG A 184 -10.02 -4.37 10.82
N GLY A 185 -10.64 -3.94 9.73
CA GLY A 185 -12.05 -3.54 9.76
C GLY A 185 -12.23 -2.33 10.68
N LEU A 186 -12.84 -2.53 11.85
CA LEU A 186 -13.02 -1.49 12.88
C LEU A 186 -12.10 -1.68 14.10
N ASP A 187 -11.32 -2.76 14.13
CA ASP A 187 -10.46 -3.10 15.26
C ASP A 187 -9.07 -2.51 15.08
N LEU A 188 -8.57 -1.78 16.10
CA LEU A 188 -7.17 -1.40 16.17
C LEU A 188 -6.36 -2.58 16.70
N CYS A 189 -5.37 -2.99 15.93
CA CYS A 189 -4.48 -4.09 16.27
C CYS A 189 -3.02 -3.62 16.33
N LEU A 190 -2.24 -4.31 17.14
CA LEU A 190 -0.79 -4.27 17.08
C LEU A 190 -0.30 -5.52 16.36
N HIS A 191 0.18 -5.36 15.13
CA HIS A 191 0.78 -6.44 14.36
C HIS A 191 2.19 -6.70 14.85
N VAL A 192 2.45 -7.92 15.31
CA VAL A 192 3.78 -8.42 15.66
C VAL A 192 4.28 -9.27 14.49
N PRO A 193 5.42 -8.92 13.87
CA PRO A 193 6.03 -9.77 12.86
C PRO A 193 6.37 -11.15 13.45
N PRO A 194 6.18 -12.26 12.71
CA PRO A 194 6.50 -13.60 13.22
C PRO A 194 7.97 -13.71 13.61
N GLY A 195 8.27 -14.40 14.71
CA GLY A 195 9.64 -14.69 15.16
C GLY A 195 9.85 -14.72 16.66
N GLU A 196 10.92 -14.05 17.12
CA GLU A 196 11.31 -14.00 18.52
C GLU A 196 10.24 -13.31 19.40
N PRO A 197 10.12 -13.71 20.68
CA PRO A 197 9.12 -13.16 21.57
C PRO A 197 9.30 -11.66 21.78
N VAL A 198 8.22 -10.91 21.55
CA VAL A 198 8.08 -9.51 21.90
C VAL A 198 7.15 -9.40 23.10
N ALA A 199 7.60 -8.72 24.15
CA ALA A 199 6.74 -8.36 25.27
C ALA A 199 6.02 -7.05 24.94
N ILE A 200 4.71 -7.02 25.14
CA ILE A 200 3.81 -5.90 24.88
C ILE A 200 3.08 -5.58 26.17
N ASP A 201 3.11 -4.32 26.55
CA ASP A 201 2.34 -3.74 27.64
C ASP A 201 1.23 -2.89 27.00
N ASP A 202 -0.01 -3.36 27.10
CA ASP A 202 -1.21 -2.67 26.61
C ASP A 202 -1.85 -1.76 27.67
N GLY A 203 -1.16 -1.50 28.79
CA GLY A 203 -1.62 -0.68 29.91
C GLY A 203 -2.36 -1.46 30.99
N ASP A 204 -2.99 -2.58 30.64
CA ASP A 204 -3.70 -3.47 31.58
C ASP A 204 -2.88 -4.73 31.89
N ARG A 205 -2.08 -5.20 30.92
CA ARG A 205 -1.34 -6.46 31.02
C ARG A 205 -0.07 -6.46 30.18
N GLU A 206 0.91 -7.24 30.64
CA GLU A 206 2.08 -7.62 29.84
C GLU A 206 1.80 -8.96 29.13
N LEU A 207 1.97 -8.99 27.82
CA LEU A 207 1.75 -10.14 26.95
C LEU A 207 3.03 -10.45 26.18
N VAL A 208 3.36 -11.72 26.05
CA VAL A 208 4.47 -12.16 25.20
C VAL A 208 3.90 -12.75 23.91
N MET A 209 4.34 -12.23 22.77
CA MET A 209 3.86 -12.64 21.44
C MET A 209 5.00 -13.06 20.52
N HIS A 210 4.74 -14.08 19.69
CA HIS A 210 5.69 -14.64 18.72
C HIS A 210 5.33 -14.31 17.26
N GLY A 211 4.40 -13.37 17.06
CA GLY A 211 3.83 -13.02 15.77
C GLY A 211 2.31 -12.89 15.81
N GLY A 212 1.73 -12.27 14.79
CA GLY A 212 0.28 -12.13 14.60
C GLY A 212 -0.26 -10.79 15.09
N ASP A 213 -1.59 -10.65 15.05
CA ASP A 213 -2.27 -9.40 15.41
C ASP A 213 -2.79 -9.48 16.86
N LEU A 214 -2.44 -8.49 17.68
CA LEU A 214 -3.05 -8.27 18.99
C LEU A 214 -4.14 -7.21 18.88
N VAL A 215 -5.39 -7.60 19.06
CA VAL A 215 -6.51 -6.65 19.11
C VAL A 215 -6.41 -5.80 20.38
N ILE A 216 -6.36 -4.48 20.20
CA ILE A 216 -6.36 -3.49 21.28
C ILE A 216 -7.81 -3.23 21.69
N ARG A 217 -8.15 -3.67 22.90
CA ARG A 217 -9.52 -3.61 23.41
C ARG A 217 -9.95 -2.17 23.67
N THR A 218 -11.20 -1.86 23.37
CA THR A 218 -11.80 -0.59 23.78
C THR A 218 -12.20 -0.65 25.26
N PRO A 219 -12.06 0.46 26.03
CA PRO A 219 -11.47 1.72 25.61
C PRO A 219 -9.95 1.61 25.41
N TRP A 220 -9.42 2.22 24.35
CA TRP A 220 -8.00 2.09 24.03
C TRP A 220 -7.11 2.72 25.12
N PRO A 221 -6.00 2.05 25.47
CA PRO A 221 -5.07 2.54 26.48
C PRO A 221 -4.40 3.83 26.00
N PRO A 222 -3.98 4.72 26.91
CA PRO A 222 -3.34 5.98 26.55
C PRO A 222 -1.96 5.80 25.90
N ALA A 223 -1.32 4.64 26.09
CA ALA A 223 -0.07 4.28 25.44
C ALA A 223 0.05 2.76 25.37
N ILE A 224 0.69 2.26 24.32
CA ILE A 224 1.11 0.86 24.21
C ILE A 224 2.63 0.85 24.20
N ARG A 225 3.24 -0.08 24.93
CA ARG A 225 4.69 -0.21 24.99
C ARG A 225 5.10 -1.61 24.57
N TRP A 226 6.29 -1.74 24.01
CA TRP A 226 6.86 -3.02 23.64
C TRP A 226 8.36 -3.09 23.90
N ARG A 227 8.90 -4.30 24.08
CA ARG A 227 10.33 -4.59 24.14
C ARG A 227 10.63 -5.96 23.56
N SER A 228 11.86 -6.16 23.09
CA SER A 228 12.36 -7.46 22.61
C SER A 228 13.50 -7.91 23.52
N GLY A 229 13.35 -9.06 24.18
CA GLY A 229 14.31 -9.52 25.19
C GLY A 229 14.53 -8.49 26.30
N GLU A 230 15.79 -8.23 26.65
CA GLU A 230 16.17 -7.33 27.75
C GLU A 230 16.29 -5.84 27.34
N THR A 231 15.82 -5.46 26.14
CA THR A 231 15.84 -4.04 25.72
C THR A 231 14.90 -3.16 26.53
N SER A 232 15.15 -1.84 26.52
CA SER A 232 14.23 -0.86 27.08
C SER A 232 12.87 -0.85 26.39
N TRP A 233 11.83 -0.56 27.17
CA TRP A 233 10.48 -0.34 26.66
C TRP A 233 10.44 0.82 25.66
N ARG A 234 9.74 0.60 24.55
CA ARG A 234 9.51 1.56 23.47
C ARG A 234 8.03 1.78 23.29
N ALA A 235 7.62 3.01 23.05
CA ALA A 235 6.22 3.32 22.83
C ALA A 235 5.79 3.05 21.37
N VAL A 236 4.51 2.72 21.22
CA VAL A 236 3.81 2.60 19.94
C VAL A 236 2.40 3.16 20.13
N GLY A 237 1.96 4.03 19.21
CA GLY A 237 0.66 4.67 19.34
C GLY A 237 0.60 5.79 20.38
N ASP A 238 1.62 6.65 20.47
CA ASP A 238 1.64 7.79 21.41
C ASP A 238 0.40 8.71 21.29
N TRP A 239 -0.23 8.73 20.11
CA TRP A 239 -1.46 9.48 19.85
C TRP A 239 -2.68 8.92 20.59
N LEU A 240 -2.66 7.67 21.06
CA LEU A 240 -3.80 7.06 21.76
C LEU A 240 -4.14 7.79 23.07
N GLY A 241 -3.14 8.46 23.66
CA GLY A 241 -3.29 9.31 24.84
C GLY A 241 -3.69 10.75 24.54
N ALA A 242 -3.72 11.14 23.26
CA ALA A 242 -4.02 12.50 22.82
C ALA A 242 -5.43 12.58 22.20
N PRO A 243 -6.43 13.12 22.91
CA PRO A 243 -7.83 13.06 22.48
C PRO A 243 -8.12 13.87 21.20
N ASP A 244 -7.32 14.89 20.92
CA ASP A 244 -7.53 15.81 19.79
C ASP A 244 -6.70 15.45 18.54
N ILE A 245 -6.09 14.27 18.51
CA ILE A 245 -5.32 13.79 17.36
C ILE A 245 -6.17 12.83 16.53
N CYS A 246 -6.08 12.96 15.20
CA CYS A 246 -6.65 12.00 14.26
C CYS A 246 -5.54 11.13 13.66
N ALA A 247 -5.67 9.81 13.78
CA ALA A 247 -4.79 8.84 13.15
C ALA A 247 -5.32 8.43 11.78
N ALA A 248 -4.44 8.43 10.77
CA ALA A 248 -4.77 7.99 9.43
C ALA A 248 -4.25 6.57 9.18
N PHE A 249 -5.09 5.72 8.60
CA PHE A 249 -4.76 4.36 8.18
C PHE A 249 -5.10 4.18 6.70
N GLY A 250 -4.34 3.37 5.97
CA GLY A 250 -4.72 3.03 4.59
C GLY A 250 -5.99 2.18 4.61
N ALA A 251 -7.04 2.58 3.89
CA ALA A 251 -8.33 1.89 3.94
C ALA A 251 -8.24 0.43 3.49
N GLU A 252 -7.35 0.15 2.54
CA GLU A 252 -7.16 -1.19 1.99
C GLU A 252 -6.16 -2.02 2.80
N SER A 253 -5.04 -1.41 3.20
CA SER A 253 -3.96 -2.14 3.89
C SER A 253 -4.16 -2.24 5.40
N GLY A 254 -4.99 -1.37 5.97
CA GLY A 254 -5.10 -1.16 7.40
C GLY A 254 -3.87 -0.51 8.03
N ARG A 255 -2.79 -0.24 7.30
CA ARG A 255 -1.54 0.23 7.92
C ARG A 255 -1.65 1.67 8.41
N PHE A 256 -1.08 1.94 9.57
CA PHE A 256 -0.94 3.30 10.10
C PHE A 256 -0.06 4.16 9.18
N LEU A 257 -0.59 5.30 8.75
CA LEU A 257 0.05 6.25 7.83
C LEU A 257 0.61 7.48 8.55
N GLY A 258 0.08 7.81 9.73
CA GLY A 258 0.51 8.95 10.53
C GLY A 258 -0.64 9.56 11.34
N THR A 259 -0.37 10.73 11.92
CA THR A 259 -1.33 11.46 12.75
C THR A 259 -1.42 12.91 12.30
N ALA A 260 -2.61 13.49 12.39
CA ALA A 260 -2.88 14.91 12.17
C ALA A 260 -3.42 15.50 13.47
N ALA A 261 -2.66 16.42 14.09
CA ALA A 261 -3.13 17.21 15.22
C ALA A 261 -3.76 18.54 14.75
N PRO A 262 -4.53 19.25 15.60
CA PRO A 262 -5.16 20.51 15.24
C PRO A 262 -4.13 21.55 14.78
N GLY A 263 -4.35 22.17 13.62
CA GLY A 263 -3.43 23.12 13.00
C GLY A 263 -2.25 22.49 12.25
N GLU A 264 -2.15 21.16 12.21
CA GLU A 264 -1.10 20.47 11.47
C GLU A 264 -1.56 20.01 10.07
N ARG A 265 -0.56 19.74 9.22
CA ARG A 265 -0.75 19.15 7.90
C ARG A 265 -0.09 17.77 7.86
N LEU A 266 -0.87 16.76 7.56
CA LEU A 266 -0.40 15.40 7.33
C LEU A 266 -0.39 15.09 5.83
N GLU A 267 0.78 14.84 5.26
CA GLU A 267 0.93 14.42 3.86
C GLU A 267 1.09 12.91 3.76
N ILE A 268 0.17 12.26 3.05
CA ILE A 268 0.14 10.80 2.86
C ILE A 268 0.20 10.42 1.38
N SER A 269 0.58 9.19 1.08
CA SER A 269 0.47 8.69 -0.31
C SER A 269 -1.00 8.73 -0.76
N PRO A 270 -1.28 9.20 -1.98
CA PRO A 270 -2.66 9.39 -2.40
C PRO A 270 -3.42 8.07 -2.52
N GLY A 271 -4.66 8.07 -2.06
CA GLY A 271 -5.53 6.89 -2.02
C GLY A 271 -6.64 7.01 -0.98
N SER A 272 -7.39 5.92 -0.78
CA SER A 272 -8.43 5.83 0.25
C SER A 272 -7.83 5.55 1.62
N ILE A 273 -8.30 6.29 2.62
CA ILE A 273 -7.86 6.19 4.00
C ILE A 273 -9.03 6.09 4.98
N VAL A 274 -8.71 5.62 6.17
CA VAL A 274 -9.58 5.60 7.33
C VAL A 274 -8.97 6.48 8.40
N LEU A 275 -9.77 7.41 8.89
CA LEU A 275 -9.42 8.37 9.92
C LEU A 275 -10.03 7.94 11.23
N VAL A 276 -9.24 7.97 12.31
CA VAL A 276 -9.68 7.51 13.62
C VAL A 276 -9.26 8.46 14.72
N SER A 277 -10.19 8.85 15.58
CA SER A 277 -9.93 9.71 16.74
C SER A 277 -10.78 9.30 17.95
N ARG A 278 -10.36 9.71 19.15
CA ARG A 278 -11.12 9.52 20.39
C ARG A 278 -12.16 10.61 20.61
N ARG A 279 -12.04 11.74 19.93
CA ARG A 279 -12.96 12.87 20.02
C ARG A 279 -13.72 13.03 18.70
N GLY A 280 -14.91 13.62 18.78
CA GLY A 280 -15.66 14.06 17.59
C GLY A 280 -14.80 14.94 16.71
N PHE A 281 -14.80 14.65 15.41
CA PHE A 281 -14.21 15.47 14.37
C PHE A 281 -15.10 15.40 13.14
N ASP A 282 -15.00 16.41 12.28
CA ASP A 282 -15.72 16.47 11.01
C ASP A 282 -14.70 16.44 9.88
N VAL A 283 -15.03 15.78 8.77
CA VAL A 283 -14.25 15.77 7.52
C VAL A 283 -15.01 16.55 6.48
N ASP A 284 -14.42 17.64 5.99
CA ASP A 284 -15.01 18.48 4.93
C ASP A 284 -16.46 18.94 5.25
N GLY A 285 -16.75 19.10 6.55
CA GLY A 285 -18.06 19.51 7.07
C GLY A 285 -19.00 18.36 7.45
N GLU A 286 -18.64 17.11 7.14
CA GLU A 286 -19.42 15.92 7.49
C GLU A 286 -18.91 15.29 8.79
N PRO A 287 -19.77 15.03 9.78
CA PRO A 287 -19.33 14.50 11.07
C PRO A 287 -18.88 13.04 10.98
N ALA A 288 -17.81 12.71 11.69
CA ALA A 288 -17.32 11.33 11.78
C ALA A 288 -18.28 10.41 12.58
N ASP A 289 -18.44 9.18 12.08
CA ASP A 289 -19.30 8.17 12.65
C ASP A 289 -18.81 7.74 14.04
N ALA A 290 -19.75 7.57 14.98
CA ALA A 290 -19.44 7.01 16.29
C ALA A 290 -19.45 5.48 16.23
N ILE A 291 -18.37 4.85 16.68
CA ILE A 291 -18.31 3.39 16.86
C ILE A 291 -18.26 3.03 18.36
N LEU A 292 -18.38 1.72 18.64
CA LEU A 292 -18.34 1.18 20.00
C LEU A 292 -17.10 1.67 20.77
N GLY A 293 -17.30 2.06 22.02
CA GLY A 293 -16.22 2.57 22.88
C GLY A 293 -15.91 4.06 22.74
N GLY A 294 -16.73 4.83 22.00
CA GLY A 294 -16.61 6.29 21.90
C GLY A 294 -15.57 6.78 20.89
N VAL A 295 -14.99 5.86 20.12
CA VAL A 295 -14.09 6.17 19.00
C VAL A 295 -14.89 6.70 17.82
N ARG A 296 -14.26 7.59 17.05
CA ARG A 296 -14.81 8.25 15.86
C ARG A 296 -14.05 7.81 14.63
N ILE A 297 -14.77 7.47 13.57
CA ILE A 297 -14.19 6.96 12.33
C ILE A 297 -14.77 7.67 11.11
N ALA A 298 -13.94 7.92 10.10
CA ALA A 298 -14.39 8.43 8.81
C ALA A 298 -13.56 7.83 7.67
N TRP A 299 -14.20 7.59 6.52
CA TRP A 299 -13.52 7.16 5.29
C TRP A 299 -13.36 8.34 4.37
N VAL A 300 -12.15 8.51 3.83
CA VAL A 300 -11.80 9.66 3.00
C VAL A 300 -10.98 9.19 1.81
N SER A 301 -11.27 9.75 0.64
CA SER A 301 -10.40 9.58 -0.54
C SER A 301 -9.51 10.80 -0.67
N VAL A 302 -8.20 10.61 -0.50
CA VAL A 302 -7.18 11.65 -0.63
C VAL A 302 -6.39 11.36 -1.90
N GLU A 303 -7.03 11.38 -3.06
CA GLU A 303 -6.37 11.09 -4.35
C GLU A 303 -5.76 12.33 -5.02
N GLN A 304 -6.52 13.41 -5.06
CA GLN A 304 -6.17 14.65 -5.77
C GLN A 304 -6.52 15.90 -4.96
N CYS A 305 -7.42 15.77 -3.98
CA CYS A 305 -7.86 16.85 -3.12
C CYS A 305 -7.40 16.63 -1.69
N GLU A 306 -7.18 17.74 -0.99
CA GLU A 306 -6.96 17.75 0.44
C GLU A 306 -8.29 17.53 1.17
N ALA A 307 -8.23 16.88 2.32
CA ALA A 307 -9.33 16.75 3.25
C ALA A 307 -9.08 17.63 4.47
N SER A 308 -10.06 18.45 4.83
CA SER A 308 -10.03 19.34 5.99
C SER A 308 -10.68 18.65 7.19
N LEU A 309 -9.94 18.55 8.29
CA LEU A 309 -10.42 17.99 9.55
C LEU A 309 -10.76 19.12 10.51
N SER A 310 -12.01 19.18 10.97
CA SER A 310 -12.45 20.15 11.97
C SER A 310 -12.64 19.48 13.32
N PHE A 311 -12.10 20.11 14.36
CA PHE A 311 -12.23 19.64 15.74
C PHE A 311 -13.03 20.67 16.56
N PRO A 312 -13.95 20.25 17.45
CA PRO A 312 -14.74 21.17 18.25
C PRO A 312 -13.88 22.09 19.12
N GLY A 313 -13.86 23.39 18.77
CA GLY A 313 -13.13 24.43 19.52
C GLY A 313 -11.62 24.46 19.29
N ALA A 314 -11.10 23.80 18.26
CA ALA A 314 -9.68 23.81 17.91
C ALA A 314 -9.46 24.13 16.41
N PRO A 315 -8.24 24.56 15.99
CA PRO A 315 -7.92 24.80 14.58
C PRO A 315 -8.13 23.54 13.73
N SER A 316 -8.47 23.71 12.45
CA SER A 316 -8.56 22.59 11.53
C SER A 316 -7.18 21.98 11.26
N ALA A 317 -7.14 20.68 10.99
CA ALA A 317 -5.98 20.00 10.44
C ALA A 317 -6.23 19.69 8.96
N ILE A 318 -5.16 19.48 8.19
CA ILE A 318 -5.26 19.17 6.76
C ILE A 318 -4.61 17.82 6.49
N ILE A 319 -5.31 16.94 5.78
CA ILE A 319 -4.73 15.73 5.19
C ILE A 319 -4.64 15.94 3.70
N ALA A 320 -3.42 15.91 3.18
CA ALA A 320 -3.17 16.20 1.77
C ALA A 320 -2.53 15.02 1.03
N PRO A 321 -2.89 14.84 -0.25
CA PRO A 321 -2.20 13.87 -1.09
C PRO A 321 -0.78 14.38 -1.30
N ARG A 322 0.19 13.53 -1.00
CA ARG A 322 1.59 13.84 -1.26
C ARG A 322 1.80 13.87 -2.77
N PRO A 323 2.46 14.91 -3.32
CA PRO A 323 2.82 14.94 -4.73
C PRO A 323 3.84 13.83 -5.01
N GLU A 324 3.37 12.79 -5.70
CA GLU A 324 4.12 11.60 -6.04
C GLU A 324 4.00 11.31 -7.53
N ARG A 325 5.12 10.89 -8.12
CA ARG A 325 5.10 10.34 -9.47
C ARG A 325 4.46 8.97 -9.40
N ARG A 326 3.35 8.78 -10.09
CA ARG A 326 2.61 7.51 -10.11
C ARG A 326 1.96 7.25 -11.46
N ILE A 327 1.78 5.96 -11.77
CA ILE A 327 0.83 5.50 -12.78
C ILE A 327 -0.21 4.68 -12.05
N SER A 328 -1.47 5.13 -12.07
CA SER A 328 -2.59 4.35 -11.57
C SER A 328 -3.24 3.62 -12.74
N LEU A 329 -3.36 2.30 -12.66
CA LEU A 329 -4.03 1.48 -13.67
C LEU A 329 -5.41 1.10 -13.16
N GLY A 330 -6.46 1.48 -13.88
CA GLY A 330 -7.84 1.14 -13.51
C GLY A 330 -8.85 1.52 -14.59
N PRO A 331 -10.14 1.15 -14.45
CA PRO A 331 -10.69 0.38 -13.35
C PRO A 331 -10.15 -1.05 -13.33
N TYR A 332 -9.99 -1.62 -12.13
CA TYR A 332 -9.70 -3.04 -11.97
C TYR A 332 -10.99 -3.85 -11.92
N VAL A 333 -10.92 -5.09 -12.41
CA VAL A 333 -12.03 -6.03 -12.45
C VAL A 333 -12.09 -6.85 -11.16
N ALA A 334 -10.94 -7.24 -10.63
CA ALA A 334 -10.84 -7.99 -9.38
C ALA A 334 -9.52 -7.66 -8.66
N ARG A 335 -9.42 -8.10 -7.41
CA ARG A 335 -8.22 -7.98 -6.58
C ARG A 335 -8.03 -9.28 -5.79
N ASP A 336 -6.79 -9.73 -5.64
CA ASP A 336 -6.46 -10.89 -4.80
C ASP A 336 -6.40 -10.53 -3.31
N ALA A 337 -6.15 -11.52 -2.45
CA ALA A 337 -6.06 -11.32 -1.00
C ALA A 337 -4.85 -10.46 -0.59
N GLU A 338 -3.81 -10.45 -1.41
CA GLU A 338 -2.57 -9.70 -1.23
C GLU A 338 -2.66 -8.25 -1.76
N GLY A 339 -3.77 -7.89 -2.40
CA GLY A 339 -4.03 -6.55 -2.92
C GLY A 339 -3.61 -6.33 -4.37
N VAL A 340 -3.14 -7.37 -5.07
CA VAL A 340 -2.78 -7.33 -6.48
C VAL A 340 -4.04 -7.21 -7.33
N VAL A 341 -4.04 -6.23 -8.22
CA VAL A 341 -5.19 -5.91 -9.07
C VAL A 341 -5.14 -6.68 -10.40
N LEU A 342 -6.32 -7.12 -10.83
CA LEU A 342 -6.60 -7.72 -12.12
C LEU A 342 -7.35 -6.72 -13.00
N LEU A 343 -6.77 -6.40 -14.14
CA LEU A 343 -7.26 -5.42 -15.11
C LEU A 343 -7.93 -6.12 -16.30
N GLY A 344 -8.89 -5.42 -16.90
CA GLY A 344 -9.66 -5.88 -18.06
C GLY A 344 -9.62 -4.93 -19.25
N ALA A 345 -10.51 -5.14 -20.22
CA ALA A 345 -10.56 -4.44 -21.50
C ALA A 345 -10.76 -2.92 -21.40
N SER A 346 -11.37 -2.42 -20.31
CA SER A 346 -11.68 -1.00 -20.09
C SER A 346 -10.58 -0.21 -19.39
N THR A 347 -9.38 -0.77 -19.23
CA THR A 347 -8.30 -0.15 -18.45
C THR A 347 -7.85 1.20 -19.00
N VAL A 348 -7.61 2.15 -18.10
CA VAL A 348 -7.03 3.47 -18.30
C VAL A 348 -5.78 3.58 -17.43
N ALA A 349 -4.71 4.14 -17.99
CA ALA A 349 -3.54 4.55 -17.23
C ALA A 349 -3.68 6.04 -16.90
N THR A 350 -3.77 6.36 -15.62
CA THR A 350 -3.72 7.72 -15.11
C THR A 350 -2.29 7.99 -14.65
N VAL A 351 -1.58 8.82 -15.40
CA VAL A 351 -0.21 9.24 -15.12
C VAL A 351 -0.27 10.53 -14.32
N ASN A 352 0.48 10.59 -13.22
CA ASN A 352 0.74 11.81 -12.48
C ASN A 352 2.26 11.95 -12.32
N VAL A 353 2.82 13.01 -12.86
CA VAL A 353 4.20 13.43 -12.62
C VAL A 353 4.13 14.88 -12.17
N PRO A 354 4.06 15.15 -10.85
CA PRO A 354 3.86 16.50 -10.35
C PRO A 354 4.97 17.41 -10.89
N GLY A 355 4.56 18.41 -11.68
CA GLY A 355 5.46 19.43 -12.21
C GLY A 355 5.68 20.54 -11.18
N GLU A 356 6.92 20.99 -11.01
CA GLU A 356 7.16 22.33 -10.40
C GLU A 356 7.07 23.46 -11.44
N ALA A 357 6.86 23.12 -12.71
CA ALA A 357 6.77 24.08 -13.79
C ALA A 357 5.64 23.63 -14.70
N GLY A 358 4.53 24.38 -14.69
CA GLY A 358 3.33 24.18 -15.51
C GLY A 358 3.62 24.31 -17.01
N ALA A 359 4.47 23.43 -17.51
CA ALA A 359 4.82 23.27 -18.91
C ALA A 359 4.47 21.83 -19.28
N ARG A 360 3.55 21.70 -20.22
CA ARG A 360 3.18 20.45 -20.89
C ARG A 360 4.39 19.55 -21.14
N LEU A 361 4.46 18.41 -20.44
CA LEU A 361 5.50 17.40 -20.63
C LEU A 361 5.04 16.39 -21.68
N VAL A 362 5.84 16.21 -22.73
CA VAL A 362 5.63 15.11 -23.70
C VAL A 362 6.54 13.96 -23.32
N ALA A 363 5.93 12.83 -22.99
CA ALA A 363 6.57 11.59 -22.56
C ALA A 363 6.12 10.41 -23.44
N GLN A 364 6.69 9.23 -23.20
CA GLN A 364 6.28 7.98 -23.83
C GLN A 364 5.84 6.99 -22.75
N LEU A 365 4.63 6.47 -22.87
CA LEU A 365 4.15 5.34 -22.09
C LEU A 365 4.50 4.05 -22.82
N TRP A 366 5.44 3.29 -22.27
CA TRP A 366 5.82 1.96 -22.74
C TRP A 366 5.03 0.88 -22.01
N LEU A 367 4.20 0.17 -22.76
CA LEU A 367 3.41 -0.97 -22.30
C LEU A 367 4.11 -2.28 -22.68
N ARG A 368 4.29 -3.16 -21.70
CA ARG A 368 4.83 -4.52 -21.90
C ARG A 368 3.86 -5.53 -21.29
N HIS A 369 3.52 -6.53 -22.07
CA HIS A 369 2.60 -7.60 -21.67
C HIS A 369 2.88 -8.84 -22.53
N PRO A 370 2.69 -10.08 -22.03
CA PRO A 370 2.94 -11.30 -22.83
C PRO A 370 2.12 -11.41 -24.12
N ALA A 371 0.96 -10.76 -24.19
CA ALA A 371 0.15 -10.70 -25.42
C ALA A 371 0.59 -9.59 -26.41
N LEU A 372 1.53 -8.73 -26.04
CA LEU A 372 2.12 -7.72 -26.91
C LEU A 372 3.41 -8.24 -27.57
N PRO A 373 3.90 -7.61 -28.67
CA PRO A 373 5.21 -7.92 -29.23
C PRO A 373 6.33 -7.82 -28.17
N PRO A 374 7.45 -8.56 -28.30
CA PRO A 374 8.55 -8.54 -27.31
C PRO A 374 9.14 -7.15 -27.06
N THR A 375 9.10 -6.28 -28.06
CA THR A 375 9.52 -4.87 -27.98
C THR A 375 8.57 -4.00 -27.14
N GLY A 376 7.41 -4.53 -26.76
CA GLY A 376 6.29 -3.79 -26.19
C GLY A 376 5.65 -2.81 -27.17
N MET A 377 4.79 -1.95 -26.64
CA MET A 377 4.10 -0.90 -27.38
C MET A 377 4.41 0.45 -26.73
N ARG A 378 4.78 1.45 -27.52
CA ARG A 378 5.01 2.82 -27.03
C ARG A 378 3.90 3.73 -27.52
N VAL A 379 3.36 4.53 -26.63
CA VAL A 379 2.33 5.52 -26.93
C VAL A 379 2.76 6.86 -26.36
N GLU A 380 2.54 7.93 -27.11
CA GLU A 380 2.81 9.28 -26.62
C GLU A 380 1.88 9.62 -25.45
N ALA A 381 2.45 10.19 -24.39
CA ALA A 381 1.76 10.68 -23.22
C ALA A 381 1.99 12.19 -23.14
N THR A 382 0.98 12.98 -23.47
CA THR A 382 0.98 14.40 -23.15
C THR A 382 0.46 14.57 -21.73
N LEU A 383 1.27 15.12 -20.84
CA LEU A 383 0.84 15.57 -19.52
C LEU A 383 0.46 17.05 -19.58
N ASP A 384 -0.64 17.42 -18.94
CA ASP A 384 -1.09 18.80 -18.81
C ASP A 384 -0.18 19.62 -17.87
N ASP A 385 -0.59 20.86 -17.59
CA ASP A 385 0.18 21.79 -16.76
C ASP A 385 0.24 21.35 -15.29
N ASP A 386 -0.69 20.49 -14.84
CA ASP A 386 -0.68 19.86 -13.52
C ASP A 386 0.13 18.56 -13.49
N GLY A 387 0.69 18.15 -14.64
CA GLY A 387 1.46 16.92 -14.77
C GLY A 387 0.58 15.67 -14.81
N LEU A 388 -0.68 15.79 -15.26
CA LEU A 388 -1.64 14.70 -15.36
C LEU A 388 -1.88 14.28 -16.80
N ALA A 389 -2.05 12.97 -17.01
CA ALA A 389 -2.51 12.41 -18.28
C ALA A 389 -3.40 11.19 -18.04
N GLN A 390 -4.47 11.05 -18.81
CA GLN A 390 -5.28 9.83 -18.85
C GLN A 390 -5.16 9.19 -20.23
N ILE A 391 -4.70 7.94 -20.25
CA ILE A 391 -4.41 7.21 -21.48
C ILE A 391 -5.27 5.94 -21.50
N PRO A 392 -6.21 5.78 -22.45
CA PRO A 392 -7.09 4.62 -22.54
C PRO A 392 -6.34 3.38 -23.06
N VAL A 393 -5.48 2.80 -22.22
CA VAL A 393 -4.61 1.67 -22.57
C VAL A 393 -5.37 0.40 -22.95
N GLY A 394 -6.59 0.20 -22.45
CA GLY A 394 -7.42 -0.94 -22.76
C GLY A 394 -7.74 -1.09 -24.26
N LYS A 395 -7.82 0.04 -24.99
CA LYS A 395 -8.00 0.05 -26.46
C LYS A 395 -6.72 -0.30 -27.22
N LEU A 396 -5.57 -0.17 -26.57
CA LEU A 396 -4.24 -0.43 -27.13
C LEU A 396 -3.78 -1.86 -26.82
N LEU A 397 -4.35 -2.48 -25.81
CA LEU A 397 -4.05 -3.84 -25.40
C LEU A 397 -4.86 -4.88 -26.20
N PRO A 398 -4.30 -6.07 -26.44
CA PRO A 398 -5.01 -7.16 -27.13
C PRO A 398 -6.26 -7.60 -26.36
N GLN A 399 -7.35 -7.90 -27.08
CA GLN A 399 -8.59 -8.43 -26.50
C GLN A 399 -8.59 -9.96 -26.38
N SER A 400 -7.52 -10.62 -26.83
CA SER A 400 -7.32 -12.07 -26.71
C SER A 400 -5.84 -12.40 -26.52
N GLY A 401 -5.55 -13.59 -25.99
CA GLY A 401 -4.18 -14.05 -25.75
C GLY A 401 -3.95 -14.56 -24.33
N PRO A 402 -2.69 -14.73 -23.92
CA PRO A 402 -2.36 -15.14 -22.56
C PRO A 402 -2.63 -13.99 -21.58
N ALA A 403 -3.21 -14.31 -20.42
CA ALA A 403 -3.24 -13.38 -19.29
C ALA A 403 -1.85 -13.32 -18.65
N GLY A 404 -1.45 -12.13 -18.18
CA GLY A 404 -0.08 -11.88 -17.78
C GLY A 404 0.11 -10.57 -17.04
N ARG A 405 1.35 -10.33 -16.61
CA ARG A 405 1.71 -9.07 -15.98
C ARG A 405 1.82 -7.97 -17.03
N LEU A 406 1.02 -6.93 -16.88
CA LEU A 406 1.15 -5.68 -17.60
C LEU A 406 2.14 -4.80 -16.84
N GLN A 407 3.15 -4.30 -17.53
CA GLN A 407 4.03 -3.25 -17.06
C GLN A 407 3.76 -1.99 -17.87
N ALA A 408 3.53 -0.89 -17.18
CA ALA A 408 3.42 0.44 -17.76
C ALA A 408 4.60 1.26 -17.25
N VAL A 409 5.42 1.78 -18.16
CA VAL A 409 6.61 2.57 -17.84
C VAL A 409 6.55 3.88 -18.59
N LEU A 410 6.57 5.00 -17.87
CA LEU A 410 6.69 6.32 -18.48
C LEU A 410 8.17 6.68 -18.64
N THR A 411 8.59 7.03 -19.85
CA THR A 411 9.95 7.50 -20.16
C THR A 411 9.89 8.83 -20.90
N LEU A 412 11.01 9.57 -20.92
CA LEU A 412 11.16 10.68 -21.85
C LEU A 412 11.39 10.15 -23.28
N PRO A 413 11.03 10.89 -24.32
CA PRO A 413 11.30 10.47 -25.70
C PRO A 413 12.79 10.23 -25.94
N GLY A 414 13.14 9.04 -26.43
CA GLY A 414 14.55 8.67 -26.70
C GLY A 414 15.34 8.22 -25.48
N GLU A 415 14.77 8.28 -24.28
CA GLU A 415 15.42 7.85 -23.04
C GLU A 415 14.96 6.45 -22.61
N GLU A 416 15.87 5.67 -22.03
CA GLU A 416 15.54 4.36 -21.45
C GLU A 416 15.13 4.45 -19.97
N ARG A 417 15.46 5.57 -19.32
CA ARG A 417 15.20 5.78 -17.90
C ARG A 417 13.70 5.95 -17.65
N ALA A 418 13.16 5.10 -16.79
CA ALA A 418 11.81 5.25 -16.25
C ALA A 418 11.70 6.50 -15.37
N LEU A 419 10.71 7.35 -15.68
CA LEU A 419 10.23 8.43 -14.81
C LEU A 419 9.37 7.86 -13.68
N VAL A 420 8.52 6.90 -14.03
CA VAL A 420 7.61 6.18 -13.15
C VAL A 420 7.15 4.89 -13.84
N ALA A 421 6.93 3.83 -13.07
CA ALA A 421 6.41 2.57 -13.54
C ALA A 421 5.29 2.05 -12.62
N ALA A 422 4.38 1.27 -13.20
CA ALA A 422 3.37 0.51 -12.48
C ALA A 422 3.24 -0.88 -13.10
N SER A 423 2.82 -1.84 -12.27
CA SER A 423 2.57 -3.19 -12.73
C SER A 423 1.26 -3.74 -12.17
N ALA A 424 0.57 -4.55 -12.96
CA ALA A 424 -0.70 -5.17 -12.59
C ALA A 424 -0.90 -6.45 -13.41
N TRP A 425 -1.83 -7.31 -13.01
CA TRP A 425 -2.27 -8.39 -13.87
C TRP A 425 -3.25 -7.86 -14.91
N TYR A 426 -3.14 -8.33 -16.14
CA TYR A 426 -4.06 -8.01 -17.22
C TYR A 426 -4.57 -9.31 -17.83
N TRP A 427 -5.89 -9.38 -18.00
CA TRP A 427 -6.55 -10.46 -18.70
C TRP A 427 -7.15 -9.90 -20.00
N PRO A 428 -6.59 -10.27 -21.17
CA PRO A 428 -7.09 -9.87 -22.48
C PRO A 428 -8.59 -10.19 -22.66
N GLY A 429 -9.39 -9.15 -22.92
CA GLY A 429 -10.83 -9.29 -23.16
C GLY A 429 -11.70 -9.50 -21.91
N LEU A 430 -11.13 -9.48 -20.70
CA LEU A 430 -11.93 -9.55 -19.47
C LEU A 430 -12.78 -8.28 -19.32
N GLU A 431 -14.09 -8.45 -19.14
CA GLU A 431 -15.03 -7.33 -19.07
C GLU A 431 -15.37 -6.95 -17.64
N ARG A 432 -15.75 -7.93 -16.82
CA ARG A 432 -16.18 -7.74 -15.44
C ARG A 432 -16.09 -9.02 -14.62
N PHE A 433 -16.19 -8.87 -13.30
CA PHE A 433 -16.31 -9.95 -12.34
C PHE A 433 -17.48 -9.62 -11.41
N ASP A 434 -18.41 -10.56 -11.26
CA ASP A 434 -19.64 -10.38 -10.46
C ASP A 434 -19.58 -11.08 -9.09
N GLY A 435 -18.40 -11.57 -8.70
CA GLY A 435 -18.18 -12.30 -7.45
C GLY A 435 -18.13 -13.82 -7.62
N CYS A 436 -18.79 -14.37 -8.64
CA CYS A 436 -18.80 -15.81 -8.90
C CYS A 436 -18.44 -16.17 -10.35
N ARG A 437 -18.32 -15.19 -11.25
CA ARG A 437 -17.98 -15.40 -12.65
C ARG A 437 -17.14 -14.26 -13.21
N PHE A 438 -16.07 -14.63 -13.92
CA PHE A 438 -15.32 -13.74 -14.78
C PHE A 438 -15.95 -13.75 -16.18
N HIS A 439 -16.47 -12.59 -16.60
CA HIS A 439 -17.11 -12.41 -17.90
C HIS A 439 -16.07 -12.02 -18.95
N GLY A 440 -15.90 -12.84 -19.98
CA GLY A 440 -14.90 -12.65 -21.03
C GLY A 440 -14.28 -13.97 -21.52
N PRO A 441 -13.41 -13.92 -22.54
CA PRO A 441 -12.78 -15.12 -23.08
C PRO A 441 -11.82 -15.72 -22.06
N ALA A 442 -11.80 -17.06 -21.94
CA ALA A 442 -10.79 -17.75 -21.13
C ALA A 442 -9.39 -17.43 -21.69
N PRO A 443 -8.39 -17.13 -20.83
CA PRO A 443 -7.07 -16.75 -21.30
C PRO A 443 -6.36 -17.97 -21.88
N ALA A 444 -5.54 -17.76 -22.90
CA ALA A 444 -4.92 -18.85 -23.66
C ALA A 444 -3.98 -19.74 -22.83
N ASN A 445 -3.49 -19.22 -21.70
CA ASN A 445 -2.58 -19.90 -20.78
C ASN A 445 -3.26 -20.40 -19.50
N LEU A 446 -4.59 -20.50 -19.45
CA LEU A 446 -5.30 -21.11 -18.32
C LEU A 446 -4.92 -22.60 -18.16
N LEU A 447 -4.44 -22.98 -16.98
CA LEU A 447 -4.12 -24.37 -16.65
C LEU A 447 -5.21 -24.99 -15.76
N GLU A 448 -6.26 -25.51 -16.36
CA GLU A 448 -7.44 -26.03 -15.65
C GLU A 448 -7.11 -27.09 -14.59
N THR A 449 -6.15 -27.97 -14.86
CA THR A 449 -5.72 -29.03 -13.93
C THR A 449 -5.06 -28.50 -12.66
N ALA A 450 -4.54 -27.29 -12.70
CA ALA A 450 -3.91 -26.61 -11.56
C ALA A 450 -4.83 -25.57 -10.91
N CYS A 451 -6.04 -25.37 -11.46
CA CYS A 451 -7.01 -24.44 -10.91
C CYS A 451 -7.97 -25.17 -9.96
N ARG A 452 -8.33 -24.53 -8.84
CA ARG A 452 -9.28 -25.08 -7.85
C ARG A 452 -10.55 -24.25 -7.85
N GLY A 453 -11.70 -24.92 -7.95
CA GLY A 453 -13.01 -24.29 -7.82
C GLY A 453 -13.43 -23.44 -9.02
N ILE A 454 -12.91 -23.70 -10.23
CA ILE A 454 -13.34 -23.00 -11.45
C ILE A 454 -13.73 -23.99 -12.55
N HIS A 455 -14.61 -23.56 -13.45
CA HIS A 455 -14.98 -24.28 -14.66
C HIS A 455 -15.29 -23.31 -15.80
N ARG A 456 -15.06 -23.74 -17.05
CA ARG A 456 -15.46 -22.95 -18.22
C ARG A 456 -16.98 -22.93 -18.34
N SER A 457 -17.51 -21.78 -18.71
CA SER A 457 -18.90 -21.56 -19.07
C SER A 457 -18.97 -20.84 -20.42
N PRO A 458 -20.12 -20.85 -21.11
CA PRO A 458 -20.30 -20.10 -22.36
C PRO A 458 -20.03 -18.59 -22.22
N GLU A 459 -20.20 -18.04 -21.02
CA GLU A 459 -20.06 -16.62 -20.71
C GLU A 459 -18.67 -16.25 -20.13
N GLY A 460 -17.79 -17.24 -19.95
CA GLY A 460 -16.44 -17.04 -19.43
C GLY A 460 -16.04 -18.10 -18.40
N ILE A 461 -15.43 -17.70 -17.29
CA ILE A 461 -14.97 -18.62 -16.25
C ILE A 461 -15.84 -18.48 -15.01
N ALA A 462 -16.54 -19.56 -14.64
CA ALA A 462 -17.37 -19.62 -13.46
C ALA A 462 -16.62 -20.24 -12.28
N ILE A 463 -16.92 -19.75 -11.08
CA ILE A 463 -16.39 -20.24 -9.81
C ILE A 463 -17.43 -21.19 -9.20
N ALA A 464 -17.02 -22.40 -8.86
CA ALA A 464 -17.87 -23.35 -8.15
C ALA A 464 -18.02 -22.91 -6.69
N GLY A 465 -19.24 -22.55 -6.29
CA GLY A 465 -19.58 -22.17 -4.93
C GLY A 465 -19.76 -23.40 -4.04
N ASP A 466 -18.68 -23.95 -3.52
CA ASP A 466 -18.76 -24.88 -2.39
C ASP A 466 -18.72 -24.05 -1.08
N GLY A 467 -19.72 -24.26 -0.21
CA GLY A 467 -20.12 -23.40 0.92
C GLY A 467 -19.13 -23.18 2.07
N ASP A 468 -17.85 -23.47 1.89
CA ASP A 468 -16.76 -23.05 2.78
C ASP A 468 -15.82 -22.20 1.93
N ARG A 469 -15.75 -20.87 2.17
CA ARG A 469 -14.92 -19.87 1.44
C ARG A 469 -13.83 -20.56 0.59
N PRO A 470 -14.14 -20.97 -0.65
CA PRO A 470 -13.14 -21.73 -1.38
C PRO A 470 -12.12 -20.67 -1.79
N GLU A 471 -10.91 -20.79 -1.25
CA GLU A 471 -9.77 -20.14 -1.86
C GLU A 471 -9.74 -20.59 -3.32
N VAL A 472 -10.05 -19.67 -4.24
CA VAL A 472 -10.08 -19.95 -5.66
C VAL A 472 -8.68 -19.73 -6.18
N LEU A 473 -8.07 -20.79 -6.70
CA LEU A 473 -6.75 -20.73 -7.31
C LEU A 473 -6.91 -20.75 -8.82
N ILE A 474 -6.45 -19.69 -9.50
CA ILE A 474 -6.37 -19.62 -10.96
C ILE A 474 -4.90 -19.72 -11.36
N ALA A 475 -4.53 -20.81 -12.03
CA ALA A 475 -3.20 -21.03 -12.57
C ALA A 475 -3.12 -20.57 -14.05
N LEU A 476 -2.16 -19.71 -14.35
CA LEU A 476 -1.88 -19.10 -15.66
C LEU A 476 -0.45 -19.42 -16.09
N GLY A 477 -0.25 -20.51 -16.85
CA GLY A 477 1.08 -20.96 -17.27
C GLY A 477 2.02 -21.23 -16.08
N THR A 478 2.85 -20.26 -15.73
CA THR A 478 3.78 -20.33 -14.59
C THR A 478 3.34 -19.53 -13.36
N GLY A 479 2.26 -18.75 -13.45
CA GLY A 479 1.74 -17.92 -12.36
C GLY A 479 0.48 -18.49 -11.73
N THR A 480 0.20 -18.12 -10.48
CA THR A 480 -1.07 -18.42 -9.81
C THR A 480 -1.64 -17.16 -9.20
N LEU A 481 -2.96 -16.97 -9.33
CA LEU A 481 -3.73 -15.93 -8.68
C LEU A 481 -4.68 -16.58 -7.66
N ARG A 482 -4.78 -15.97 -6.48
CA ARG A 482 -5.62 -16.47 -5.40
C ARG A 482 -6.75 -15.48 -5.11
N PHE A 483 -7.97 -15.86 -5.46
CA PHE A 483 -9.13 -15.04 -5.17
C PHE A 483 -9.90 -15.62 -3.97
N THR A 484 -10.45 -14.72 -3.15
CA THR A 484 -11.46 -15.09 -2.17
C THR A 484 -12.80 -14.63 -2.74
N ALA A 485 -13.71 -15.55 -3.01
CA ALA A 485 -15.03 -15.22 -3.56
C ALA A 485 -16.06 -15.01 -2.44
N PRO A 486 -16.83 -13.91 -2.44
CA PRO A 486 -17.92 -13.70 -1.49
C PRO A 486 -19.25 -14.30 -1.98
N GLY A 487 -20.10 -14.76 -1.04
CA GLY A 487 -21.49 -15.10 -1.33
C GLY A 487 -22.17 -15.92 -0.24
N VAL A 488 -22.69 -15.23 0.79
CA VAL A 488 -23.54 -15.75 1.89
C VAL A 488 -23.04 -17.03 2.59
N TYR A 489 -22.40 -16.86 3.74
CA TYR A 489 -22.04 -17.93 4.67
C TYR A 489 -23.18 -18.15 5.67
N VAL A 490 -23.65 -19.39 5.84
CA VAL A 490 -24.64 -19.72 6.86
C VAL A 490 -24.02 -20.70 7.85
N ALA A 491 -24.03 -20.36 9.13
CA ALA A 491 -23.61 -21.25 10.21
C ALA A 491 -24.71 -21.42 11.24
N LEU A 492 -24.67 -22.54 11.93
CA LEU A 492 -25.57 -22.88 13.01
C LEU A 492 -24.91 -22.56 14.35
N GLU A 493 -25.44 -21.56 15.04
CA GLU A 493 -25.10 -21.25 16.44
C GLU A 493 -26.00 -22.08 17.37
N ARG A 494 -25.38 -22.90 18.22
CA ARG A 494 -26.09 -23.74 19.21
C ARG A 494 -26.08 -23.07 20.60
N PRO A 495 -27.18 -23.15 21.36
CA PRO A 495 -27.28 -22.55 22.69
C PRO A 495 -26.28 -23.20 23.66
N GLY A 496 -25.63 -22.37 24.48
CA GLY A 496 -24.64 -22.81 25.48
C GLY A 496 -23.22 -23.01 24.96
N LEU A 497 -22.97 -22.79 23.66
CA LEU A 497 -21.62 -22.79 23.08
C LEU A 497 -21.18 -21.37 22.69
N PRO A 498 -19.87 -21.06 22.70
CA PRO A 498 -19.35 -19.75 22.30
C PRO A 498 -19.74 -19.41 20.84
N PRO A 499 -20.01 -18.13 20.48
CA PRO A 499 -20.36 -17.72 19.11
C PRO A 499 -19.34 -18.10 18.03
N GLU A 500 -18.11 -18.37 18.45
CA GLU A 500 -16.97 -18.79 17.63
C GLU A 500 -17.02 -20.27 17.24
N SER A 501 -17.86 -21.07 17.92
CA SER A 501 -18.05 -22.50 17.68
C SER A 501 -19.23 -22.83 16.74
N ALA A 502 -19.76 -21.80 16.05
CA ALA A 502 -20.82 -21.98 15.08
C ALA A 502 -20.39 -22.97 13.99
N ALA A 503 -21.19 -24.01 13.77
CA ALA A 503 -20.88 -25.02 12.76
C ALA A 503 -21.33 -24.54 11.38
N PRO A 504 -20.46 -24.52 10.36
CA PRO A 504 -20.87 -24.15 9.00
C PRO A 504 -21.94 -25.10 8.46
N LEU A 505 -22.92 -24.56 7.73
CA LEU A 505 -23.96 -25.32 7.07
C LEU A 505 -23.66 -25.41 5.56
N PRO A 506 -23.41 -26.61 5.02
CA PRO A 506 -23.22 -26.80 3.59
C PRO A 506 -24.43 -26.34 2.77
N ALA A 507 -24.20 -25.80 1.58
CA ALA A 507 -25.27 -25.48 0.64
C ALA A 507 -26.12 -26.72 0.31
N GLY A 508 -27.45 -26.56 0.28
CA GLY A 508 -28.39 -27.68 0.07
C GLY A 508 -28.71 -28.52 1.32
N THR A 509 -28.16 -28.18 2.49
CA THR A 509 -28.50 -28.85 3.75
C THR A 509 -29.97 -28.60 4.11
N THR A 510 -30.75 -29.67 4.24
CA THR A 510 -32.12 -29.59 4.77
C THR A 510 -32.07 -29.62 6.29
N ILE A 511 -32.60 -28.59 6.93
CA ILE A 511 -32.64 -28.48 8.39
C ILE A 511 -34.09 -28.65 8.85
N THR A 512 -34.34 -29.64 9.70
CA THR A 512 -35.67 -29.86 10.28
C THR A 512 -35.86 -28.96 11.50
N LEU A 513 -36.83 -28.03 11.44
CA LEU A 513 -37.10 -27.04 12.50
C LEU A 513 -37.78 -27.62 13.76
N GLY A 514 -38.24 -28.88 13.71
CA GLY A 514 -39.21 -29.46 14.65
C GLY A 514 -38.73 -29.85 16.05
N GLY A 515 -37.51 -29.49 16.50
CA GLY A 515 -37.02 -29.91 17.83
C GLY A 515 -36.10 -28.96 18.59
N ASN A 516 -35.63 -27.86 17.97
CA ASN A 516 -34.56 -27.03 18.53
C ASN A 516 -34.80 -25.52 18.30
N LEU A 517 -35.86 -24.98 18.91
CA LEU A 517 -36.26 -23.56 18.81
C LEU A 517 -35.20 -22.56 19.30
N ALA A 518 -34.24 -23.02 20.10
CA ALA A 518 -33.18 -22.20 20.68
C ALA A 518 -31.93 -22.06 19.77
N TRP A 519 -31.95 -22.59 18.56
CA TRP A 519 -30.85 -22.47 17.60
C TRP A 519 -30.95 -21.18 16.78
N THR A 520 -29.80 -20.68 16.33
CA THR A 520 -29.71 -19.44 15.53
C THR A 520 -28.92 -19.71 14.25
N LEU A 521 -29.45 -19.26 13.11
CA LEU A 521 -28.68 -19.15 11.87
C LEU A 521 -27.88 -17.85 11.89
N LYS A 522 -26.56 -17.96 11.79
CA LYS A 522 -25.66 -16.84 11.54
C LYS A 522 -25.37 -16.77 10.04
N VAL A 523 -25.91 -15.77 9.38
CA VAL A 523 -25.74 -15.49 7.95
C VAL A 523 -24.72 -14.36 7.77
N THR A 524 -23.56 -14.61 7.17
CA THR A 524 -22.53 -13.60 6.92
C THR A 524 -22.44 -13.31 5.42
N CYS A 525 -22.47 -12.04 5.01
CA CYS A 525 -22.31 -11.61 3.64
C CYS A 525 -21.35 -10.42 3.56
N ASP A 526 -20.36 -10.51 2.66
CA ASP A 526 -19.37 -9.46 2.44
C ASP A 526 -19.88 -8.38 1.45
N ASN A 527 -21.09 -8.56 0.88
CA ASN A 527 -21.77 -7.55 0.06
C ASN A 527 -22.85 -6.82 0.88
N PRO A 528 -22.65 -5.53 1.22
CA PRO A 528 -23.58 -4.76 2.05
C PRO A 528 -24.93 -4.47 1.36
N ASN A 529 -24.98 -4.56 0.02
CA ASN A 529 -26.18 -4.36 -0.78
C ASN A 529 -26.91 -5.67 -1.12
N ALA A 530 -26.43 -6.80 -0.57
CA ALA A 530 -27.09 -8.09 -0.79
C ALA A 530 -28.47 -8.11 -0.12
N VAL A 531 -29.47 -8.58 -0.87
CA VAL A 531 -30.81 -8.85 -0.35
C VAL A 531 -30.80 -10.21 0.33
N LEU A 532 -31.26 -10.28 1.58
CA LEU A 532 -31.46 -11.54 2.28
C LEU A 532 -32.91 -11.99 2.10
N GLU A 533 -33.12 -13.11 1.42
CA GLU A 533 -34.44 -13.72 1.25
C GLU A 533 -34.63 -14.88 2.22
N VAL A 534 -35.69 -14.80 3.02
CA VAL A 534 -36.08 -15.84 4.00
C VAL A 534 -37.57 -16.14 3.80
N GLY A 535 -37.88 -17.26 3.16
CA GLY A 535 -39.25 -17.57 2.75
C GLY A 535 -39.75 -16.57 1.69
N ARG A 536 -40.86 -15.88 1.97
CA ARG A 536 -41.42 -14.81 1.11
C ARG A 536 -40.97 -13.40 1.50
N GLN A 537 -40.18 -13.25 2.58
CA GLN A 537 -39.68 -11.95 3.03
C GLN A 537 -38.31 -11.68 2.42
N ALA A 538 -38.14 -10.48 1.86
CA ALA A 538 -36.88 -9.99 1.33
C ALA A 538 -36.44 -8.76 2.14
N ASP A 539 -35.27 -8.85 2.78
CA ASP A 539 -34.63 -7.72 3.47
C ASP A 539 -33.52 -7.16 2.59
N THR A 540 -33.79 -6.01 1.97
CA THR A 540 -32.89 -5.33 1.05
C THR A 540 -31.76 -4.57 1.73
N GLN A 541 -31.77 -4.46 3.06
CA GLN A 541 -30.72 -3.83 3.86
C GLN A 541 -30.13 -4.78 4.91
N ALA A 542 -30.31 -6.09 4.72
CA ALA A 542 -29.94 -7.11 5.69
C ALA A 542 -28.48 -6.98 6.16
N PHE A 543 -27.58 -6.60 5.25
CA PHE A 543 -26.14 -6.52 5.51
C PHE A 543 -25.57 -5.09 5.46
N ALA A 544 -26.41 -4.08 5.29
CA ALA A 544 -25.99 -2.70 5.10
C ALA A 544 -25.29 -2.09 6.33
N ARG A 545 -25.59 -2.61 7.53
CA ARG A 545 -25.02 -2.14 8.81
C ARG A 545 -24.02 -3.11 9.44
N THR A 546 -24.16 -4.40 9.12
CA THR A 546 -23.32 -5.49 9.63
C THR A 546 -23.18 -6.53 8.54
N SER A 547 -21.97 -6.99 8.24
CA SER A 547 -21.76 -8.14 7.34
C SER A 547 -22.31 -9.45 7.88
N VAL A 548 -22.96 -9.44 9.05
CA VAL A 548 -23.53 -10.60 9.74
C VAL A 548 -24.99 -10.34 10.11
N ARG A 549 -25.85 -11.31 9.85
CA ARG A 549 -27.21 -11.42 10.35
C ARG A 549 -27.41 -12.67 11.17
N ARG A 550 -28.25 -12.58 12.19
CA ARG A 550 -28.61 -13.69 13.06
C ARG A 550 -30.12 -13.86 13.03
N ILE A 551 -30.58 -15.06 12.68
CA ILE A 551 -31.99 -15.40 12.56
C ILE A 551 -32.28 -16.55 13.51
N SER A 552 -33.18 -16.32 14.47
CA SER A 552 -33.57 -17.38 15.39
C SER A 552 -34.48 -18.42 14.69
N PHE A 553 -34.38 -19.69 15.08
CA PHE A 553 -35.28 -20.72 14.54
C PHE A 553 -36.75 -20.45 14.94
N GLY A 554 -36.98 -19.85 16.11
CA GLY A 554 -38.31 -19.39 16.53
C GLY A 554 -38.93 -18.36 15.58
N SER A 555 -38.15 -17.40 15.07
CA SER A 555 -38.63 -16.42 14.08
C SER A 555 -38.91 -17.03 12.71
N LEU A 556 -38.24 -18.13 12.34
CA LEU A 556 -38.47 -18.81 11.06
C LEU A 556 -39.81 -19.55 11.01
N LEU A 557 -40.28 -20.06 12.15
CA LEU A 557 -41.59 -20.74 12.23
C LEU A 557 -42.75 -19.77 12.04
N GLY A 558 -42.67 -18.55 12.60
CA GLY A 558 -43.70 -17.52 12.38
C GLY A 558 -43.82 -17.08 10.90
N VAL A 559 -42.70 -17.04 10.17
CA VAL A 559 -42.68 -16.71 8.72
C VAL A 559 -43.22 -17.87 7.86
N LEU A 560 -43.27 -19.09 8.39
CA LEU A 560 -43.79 -20.28 7.70
C LEU A 560 -45.26 -20.59 8.06
N ASP A 561 -45.71 -20.28 9.29
CA ASP A 561 -47.08 -20.52 9.78
C ASP A 561 -48.11 -19.47 9.29
N GLU A 562 -47.69 -18.26 8.89
CA GLU A 562 -48.57 -17.24 8.28
C GLU A 562 -49.14 -17.64 6.90
N GLY A 563 -48.80 -18.84 6.40
CA GLY A 563 -49.28 -19.38 5.13
C GLY A 563 -50.53 -20.28 5.20
N ASP A 564 -50.90 -20.80 6.38
CA ASP A 564 -51.98 -21.81 6.51
C ASP A 564 -53.19 -21.32 7.35
N GLY A 565 -53.30 -20.01 7.60
CA GLY A 565 -54.36 -19.44 8.43
C GLY A 565 -54.87 -18.08 7.96
N GLU A 566 -55.60 -18.05 6.84
CA GLU A 566 -56.90 -17.36 6.67
C GLU A 566 -57.40 -17.46 5.21
N CYS A 567 -58.73 -17.54 5.10
CA CYS A 567 -59.55 -17.86 3.92
C CYS A 567 -59.48 -16.87 2.75
#